data_AF-A0A1R1BJR4-F1
#
_entry.id   AF-A0A1R1BJR4-F1
#
_cell.length_a   1.000
_cell.length_b   1.000
_cell.length_c   1.000
_cell.angle_alpha   90.00
_cell.angle_beta   90.00
_cell.angle_gamma   90.00
#
_symmetry.space_group_name_H-M   'P 1'
#
loop_
_entity.id
_entity.type
_entity.pdbx_description
1 polymer ?
#
loop_
_entity_poly.entity_id
_entity_poly.type
_entity_poly.pdbx_seq_one_letter_code
_entity_poly.pdbx_strand_id
1 'polypeptide(L)'
;MSTWRRKAIENFSIKFGPMHHDSIYEVFRTLLEMVVEAHKNKDENLLKDIYDYAEWCSDQKAHDLWNAAGVSFYEHLIDSEITLKSIPYWIKPEIFMNIKGLLQWRLKSEEDFRRLVDCYNKVNGTNIEY
;
A
#
# COMPACT_ATOMS: atom_id res chain seq x y z
N MET A 1 -21.39 -10.89 5.13
CA MET A 1 -19.99 -10.43 5.24
C MET A 1 -19.64 -9.64 3.99
N SER A 2 -18.99 -8.47 4.11
CA SER A 2 -18.64 -7.62 2.96
C SER A 2 -17.59 -8.28 2.06
N THR A 3 -17.54 -7.89 0.78
CA THR A 3 -16.63 -8.48 -0.21
C THR A 3 -15.15 -8.34 0.19
N TRP A 4 -14.76 -7.17 0.71
CA TRP A 4 -13.38 -6.94 1.17
C TRP A 4 -12.99 -7.86 2.32
N ARG A 5 -13.90 -8.12 3.28
CA ARG A 5 -13.64 -9.05 4.40
C ARG A 5 -13.43 -10.46 3.89
N ARG A 6 -14.25 -10.90 2.91
CA ARG A 6 -14.11 -12.23 2.31
C ARG A 6 -12.73 -12.40 1.65
N LYS A 7 -12.32 -11.42 0.83
CA LYS A 7 -10.99 -11.41 0.20
C LYS A 7 -9.84 -11.42 1.21
N ALA A 8 -9.96 -10.67 2.30
CA ALA A 8 -8.94 -10.67 3.36
C ALA A 8 -8.82 -12.03 4.08
N ILE A 9 -9.94 -12.72 4.32
CA ILE A 9 -9.93 -14.09 4.88
C ILE A 9 -9.25 -15.07 3.93
N GLU A 10 -9.62 -15.01 2.64
CA GLU A 10 -9.11 -15.90 1.60
C GLU A 10 -7.59 -15.77 1.44
N ASN A 11 -7.03 -14.57 1.58
CA ASN A 11 -5.60 -14.31 1.31
C ASN A 11 -4.70 -14.32 2.55
N PHE A 12 -5.19 -13.91 3.73
CA PHE A 12 -4.28 -13.55 4.85
C PHE A 12 -4.59 -14.23 6.19
N SER A 13 -5.54 -15.18 6.23
CA SER A 13 -5.99 -15.81 7.49
C SER A 13 -6.43 -14.78 8.57
N ILE A 14 -6.93 -13.62 8.14
CA ILE A 14 -7.40 -12.55 9.04
C ILE A 14 -8.74 -12.94 9.67
N LYS A 15 -8.88 -12.72 10.99
CA LYS A 15 -10.11 -12.97 11.74
C LYS A 15 -10.93 -11.69 11.91
N PHE A 16 -12.25 -11.78 11.84
CA PHE A 16 -13.15 -10.62 11.97
C PHE A 16 -14.10 -10.77 13.16
N GLY A 17 -14.51 -9.66 13.77
CA GLY A 17 -15.45 -9.60 14.90
C GLY A 17 -14.99 -8.70 16.05
N PRO A 18 -15.78 -8.54 17.12
CA PRO A 18 -15.59 -7.52 18.16
C PRO A 18 -14.25 -7.53 18.93
N MET A 19 -13.45 -8.61 18.78
CA MET A 19 -12.13 -8.77 19.40
C MET A 19 -11.01 -8.87 18.36
N HIS A 20 -11.31 -8.63 17.09
CA HIS A 20 -10.39 -8.76 15.97
C HIS A 20 -10.51 -7.52 15.07
N HIS A 21 -10.72 -7.70 13.76
CA HIS A 21 -10.91 -6.60 12.84
C HIS A 21 -12.40 -6.29 12.67
N ASP A 22 -12.76 -5.03 12.90
CA ASP A 22 -14.09 -4.47 12.66
C ASP A 22 -14.09 -3.48 11.48
N SER A 23 -12.93 -2.91 11.11
CA SER A 23 -12.80 -1.98 9.99
C SER A 23 -11.72 -2.37 8.96
N ILE A 24 -11.86 -1.85 7.74
CA ILE A 24 -10.84 -2.02 6.68
C ILE A 24 -9.50 -1.34 7.06
N TYR A 25 -9.56 -0.26 7.84
CA TYR A 25 -8.39 0.43 8.37
C TYR A 25 -7.54 -0.47 9.28
N GLU A 26 -8.18 -1.28 10.13
CA GLU A 26 -7.47 -2.25 10.97
C GLU A 26 -6.83 -3.36 10.16
N VAL A 27 -7.50 -3.81 9.08
CA VAL A 27 -6.90 -4.77 8.16
C VAL A 27 -5.66 -4.19 7.52
N PHE A 28 -5.71 -2.96 7.00
CA PHE A 28 -4.53 -2.33 6.40
C PHE A 28 -3.37 -2.12 7.37
N ARG A 29 -3.66 -1.81 8.65
CA ARG A 29 -2.60 -1.76 9.68
C ARG A 29 -1.88 -3.11 9.83
N THR A 30 -2.64 -4.21 9.88
CA THR A 30 -2.04 -5.56 9.91
C THR A 30 -1.29 -5.88 8.63
N LEU A 31 -1.83 -5.55 7.46
CA LEU A 31 -1.14 -5.76 6.19
C LEU A 31 0.16 -4.94 6.08
N LEU A 32 0.21 -3.76 6.68
CA LEU A 32 1.42 -2.94 6.73
C LEU A 32 2.52 -3.59 7.58
N GLU A 33 2.18 -4.21 8.71
CA GLU A 33 3.14 -4.99 9.48
C GLU A 33 3.61 -6.23 8.69
N MET A 34 2.66 -6.92 8.05
CA MET A 34 2.95 -8.10 7.24
C MET A 34 3.84 -7.80 6.03
N VAL A 35 3.65 -6.66 5.34
CA VAL A 35 4.46 -6.31 4.17
C VAL A 35 5.91 -6.04 4.55
N VAL A 36 6.16 -5.43 5.71
CA VAL A 36 7.52 -5.21 6.23
C VAL A 36 8.20 -6.56 6.51
N GLU A 37 7.52 -7.48 7.18
CA GLU A 37 8.07 -8.81 7.47
C GLU A 37 8.25 -9.66 6.20
N ALA A 38 7.31 -9.58 5.25
CA ALA A 38 7.41 -10.26 3.97
C ALA A 38 8.63 -9.77 3.17
N HIS A 39 8.90 -8.47 3.14
CA HIS A 39 10.12 -7.92 2.53
C HIS A 39 11.40 -8.43 3.22
N LYS A 40 11.43 -8.46 4.56
CA LYS A 40 12.58 -8.99 5.32
C LYS A 40 12.84 -10.47 5.01
N ASN A 41 11.77 -11.25 4.90
CA ASN A 41 11.83 -12.69 4.63
C ASN A 41 11.94 -13.02 3.14
N LYS A 42 11.88 -12.03 2.25
CA LYS A 42 11.81 -12.21 0.79
C LYS A 42 10.65 -13.11 0.36
N ASP A 43 9.52 -13.02 1.06
CA ASP A 43 8.30 -13.75 0.73
C ASP A 43 7.53 -13.03 -0.38
N GLU A 44 7.97 -13.23 -1.62
CA GLU A 44 7.39 -12.57 -2.79
C GLU A 44 5.91 -12.94 -3.02
N ASN A 45 5.48 -14.13 -2.62
CA ASN A 45 4.09 -14.54 -2.74
C ASN A 45 3.20 -13.73 -1.80
N LEU A 46 3.61 -13.61 -0.53
CA LEU A 46 2.87 -12.80 0.43
C LEU A 46 2.88 -11.32 0.06
N LEU A 47 4.01 -10.79 -0.41
CA LEU A 47 4.07 -9.42 -0.93
C LEU A 47 3.06 -9.22 -2.05
N LYS A 48 3.03 -10.13 -3.03
CA LYS A 48 2.10 -10.07 -4.14
C LYS A 48 0.65 -10.07 -3.66
N ASP A 49 0.28 -10.98 -2.77
CA ASP A 49 -1.09 -11.04 -2.26
C ASP A 49 -1.50 -9.74 -1.55
N ILE A 50 -0.61 -9.16 -0.74
CA ILE A 50 -0.84 -7.90 -0.03
C ILE A 50 -1.04 -6.74 -1.02
N TYR A 51 -0.12 -6.56 -1.98
CA TYR A 51 -0.21 -5.47 -2.95
C TYR A 51 -1.42 -5.64 -3.88
N ASP A 52 -1.73 -6.87 -4.32
CA ASP A 52 -2.92 -7.16 -5.15
C ASP A 52 -4.22 -6.85 -4.38
N TYR A 53 -4.27 -7.12 -3.07
CA TYR A 53 -5.42 -6.76 -2.24
C TYR A 53 -5.56 -5.24 -2.05
N ALA A 54 -4.45 -4.54 -1.82
CA ALA A 54 -4.44 -3.08 -1.68
C ALA A 54 -4.86 -2.39 -2.99
N GLU A 55 -4.34 -2.87 -4.11
CA GLU A 55 -4.73 -2.42 -5.45
C GLU A 55 -6.22 -2.62 -5.67
N TRP A 56 -6.71 -3.84 -5.43
CA TRP A 56 -8.13 -4.14 -5.59
C TRP A 56 -9.00 -3.21 -4.75
N CYS A 57 -8.62 -2.90 -3.51
CA CYS A 57 -9.33 -1.93 -2.68
C CYS A 57 -9.29 -0.52 -3.24
N SER A 58 -8.15 -0.08 -3.79
CA SER A 58 -7.98 1.23 -4.39
C SER A 58 -8.81 1.45 -5.66
N ASP A 59 -9.09 0.37 -6.40
CA ASP A 59 -9.93 0.40 -7.60
C ASP A 59 -11.44 0.39 -7.32
N GLN A 60 -11.85 0.21 -6.06
CA GLN A 60 -13.27 0.20 -5.73
C GLN A 60 -13.87 1.61 -5.80
N LYS A 61 -15.13 1.73 -6.21
CA LYS A 61 -15.88 3.00 -6.15
C LYS A 61 -16.25 3.44 -4.72
N ALA A 62 -16.19 2.50 -3.76
CA ALA A 62 -16.58 2.76 -2.38
C ALA A 62 -15.52 3.58 -1.66
N HIS A 63 -15.90 4.78 -1.18
CA HIS A 63 -15.02 5.73 -0.47
C HIS A 63 -14.15 5.05 0.59
N ASP A 64 -14.77 4.28 1.49
CA ASP A 64 -14.05 3.69 2.60
C ASP A 64 -12.96 2.71 2.19
N LEU A 65 -13.06 2.09 1.01
CA LEU A 65 -12.07 1.12 0.54
C LEU A 65 -10.87 1.81 -0.11
N TRP A 66 -11.12 2.69 -1.08
CA TRP A 66 -10.01 3.37 -1.75
C TRP A 66 -9.33 4.37 -0.81
N ASN A 67 -10.10 5.03 0.07
CA ASN A 67 -9.53 5.94 1.05
C ASN A 67 -8.66 5.18 2.04
N ALA A 68 -9.13 4.05 2.59
CA ALA A 68 -8.34 3.26 3.52
C ALA A 68 -7.07 2.68 2.89
N ALA A 69 -7.12 2.25 1.62
CA ALA A 69 -5.93 1.80 0.90
C ALA A 69 -4.91 2.94 0.77
N GLY A 70 -5.36 4.15 0.43
CA GLY A 70 -4.52 5.34 0.37
C GLY A 70 -3.92 5.71 1.73
N VAL A 71 -4.76 6.04 2.71
CA VAL A 71 -4.35 6.69 3.97
C VAL A 71 -3.95 5.73 5.08
N SER A 72 -4.09 4.41 4.90
CA SER A 72 -3.69 3.43 5.93
C SER A 72 -2.78 2.32 5.43
N PHE A 73 -2.49 2.29 4.13
CA PHE A 73 -1.50 1.39 3.57
C PHE A 73 -0.46 2.14 2.73
N TYR A 74 -0.86 2.67 1.56
CA TYR A 74 0.08 3.26 0.61
C TYR A 74 0.87 4.44 1.17
N GLU A 75 0.17 5.38 1.83
CA GLU A 75 0.80 6.52 2.47
C GLU A 75 1.86 6.07 3.49
N HIS A 76 1.58 5.00 4.24
CA HIS A 76 2.44 4.47 5.29
C HIS A 76 3.63 3.63 4.80
N LEU A 77 3.69 3.26 3.51
CA LEU A 77 4.85 2.53 2.98
C LEU A 77 6.16 3.31 3.11
N ILE A 78 6.10 4.63 3.29
CA ILE A 78 7.27 5.47 3.50
C ILE A 78 7.85 5.36 4.92
N ASP A 79 7.10 4.80 5.88
CA ASP A 79 7.49 4.74 7.30
C ASP A 79 8.66 3.77 7.56
N SER A 80 8.88 2.80 6.67
CA SER A 80 10.00 1.87 6.72
C SER A 80 10.87 2.01 5.48
N GLU A 81 12.19 2.02 5.68
CA GLU A 81 13.15 2.15 4.59
C GLU A 81 12.99 1.02 3.54
N ILE A 82 12.66 -0.20 3.98
CA ILE A 82 12.50 -1.35 3.08
C ILE A 82 11.27 -1.19 2.17
N THR A 83 10.15 -0.75 2.73
CA THR A 83 8.91 -0.52 1.97
C THR A 83 9.01 0.72 1.11
N LEU A 84 9.66 1.80 1.58
CA LEU A 84 9.92 3.01 0.78
C LEU A 84 10.71 2.68 -0.49
N LYS A 85 11.82 1.94 -0.35
CA LYS A 85 12.64 1.52 -1.49
C LYS A 85 11.92 0.55 -2.43
N SER A 86 10.90 -0.13 -1.94
CA SER A 86 10.11 -1.08 -2.72
C SER A 86 9.01 -0.42 -3.58
N ILE A 87 8.64 0.84 -3.29
CA ILE A 87 7.55 1.55 -3.98
C ILE A 87 7.66 1.49 -5.51
N PRO A 88 8.82 1.79 -6.14
CA PRO A 88 8.97 1.72 -7.60
C PRO A 88 8.70 0.37 -8.24
N TYR A 89 8.77 -0.71 -7.47
CA TYR A 89 8.68 -2.08 -8.00
C TYR A 89 7.30 -2.71 -7.78
N TRP A 90 6.57 -2.27 -6.75
CA TRP A 90 5.31 -2.89 -6.34
C TRP A 90 4.08 -2.02 -6.55
N ILE A 91 4.24 -0.70 -6.71
CA ILE A 91 3.12 0.21 -6.95
C ILE A 91 3.04 0.48 -8.45
N LYS A 92 1.85 0.32 -9.04
CA LYS A 92 1.60 0.63 -10.45
C LYS A 92 1.53 2.14 -10.71
N PRO A 93 1.90 2.62 -11.91
CA PRO A 93 1.96 4.06 -12.21
C PRO A 93 0.67 4.83 -11.90
N GLU A 94 -0.48 4.25 -12.23
CA GLU A 94 -1.80 4.83 -11.98
C GLU A 94 -2.08 4.99 -10.48
N ILE A 95 -1.70 4.01 -9.66
CA ILE A 95 -1.84 4.08 -8.21
C ILE A 95 -0.88 5.13 -7.66
N PHE A 96 0.38 5.11 -8.10
CA PHE A 96 1.40 6.06 -7.67
C PHE A 96 0.96 7.50 -7.91
N MET A 97 0.38 7.79 -9.09
CA MET A 97 -0.19 9.10 -9.41
C MET A 97 -1.30 9.51 -8.44
N ASN A 98 -2.18 8.58 -8.06
CA ASN A 98 -3.29 8.86 -7.13
C ASN A 98 -2.82 9.12 -5.70
N ILE A 99 -1.78 8.41 -5.24
CA ILE A 99 -1.25 8.54 -3.87
C ILE A 99 -0.11 9.56 -3.75
N LYS A 100 0.39 10.10 -4.87
CA LYS A 100 1.56 10.98 -4.94
C LYS A 100 1.52 12.09 -3.87
N GLY A 101 0.39 12.78 -3.75
CA GLY A 101 0.21 13.85 -2.77
C GLY A 101 0.29 13.39 -1.31
N LEU A 102 -0.17 12.17 -1.01
CA LEU A 102 -0.06 11.56 0.32
C LEU A 102 1.40 11.27 0.66
N LEU A 103 2.14 10.69 -0.30
CA LEU A 103 3.57 10.40 -0.14
C LEU A 103 4.37 11.69 0.07
N GLN A 104 4.10 12.73 -0.71
CA GLN A 104 4.73 14.05 -0.57
C GLN A 104 4.46 14.66 0.81
N TRP A 105 3.19 14.64 1.24
CA TRP A 105 2.79 15.19 2.54
C TRP A 105 3.52 14.47 3.69
N ARG A 106 3.65 13.14 3.60
CA ARG A 106 4.20 12.34 4.69
C ARG A 106 5.73 12.32 4.77
N LEU A 107 6.42 12.32 3.63
CA LEU A 107 7.88 12.38 3.60
C LEU A 107 8.42 13.70 4.18
N LYS A 108 7.65 14.79 4.13
CA LYS A 108 7.97 16.14 4.65
C LYS A 108 9.24 16.79 4.07
N SER A 109 10.02 16.03 3.30
CA SER A 109 11.26 16.42 2.65
C SER A 109 11.02 16.45 1.15
N GLU A 110 11.05 17.65 0.58
CA GLU A 110 10.96 17.90 -0.86
C GLU A 110 12.05 17.16 -1.64
N GLU A 111 13.28 17.12 -1.09
CA GLU A 111 14.38 16.40 -1.72
C GLU A 111 14.14 14.88 -1.76
N ASP A 112 13.68 14.29 -0.66
CA ASP A 112 13.44 12.84 -0.60
C ASP A 112 12.22 12.44 -1.45
N PHE A 113 11.20 13.30 -1.50
CA PHE A 113 10.08 13.08 -2.39
C PHE A 113 10.50 13.16 -3.86
N ARG A 114 11.39 14.10 -4.23
CA ARG A 114 11.96 14.18 -5.59
C ARG A 114 12.76 12.93 -5.93
N ARG A 115 13.62 12.47 -5.02
CA ARG A 115 14.39 11.22 -5.20
C ARG A 115 13.48 10.01 -5.40
N LEU A 116 12.36 9.93 -4.67
CA LEU A 116 11.37 8.88 -4.86
C LEU A 116 10.76 8.93 -6.26
N VAL A 117 10.31 10.11 -6.72
CA VAL A 117 9.74 10.30 -8.07
C VAL A 117 10.75 9.97 -9.17
N ASP A 118 12.01 10.42 -9.04
CA ASP A 118 13.08 10.13 -10.00
C ASP A 118 13.37 8.63 -10.09
N CYS A 119 13.44 7.95 -8.93
CA CYS A 119 13.62 6.50 -8.86
C CYS A 119 12.42 5.78 -9.51
N TYR A 120 11.21 6.22 -9.20
CA TYR A 120 9.99 5.67 -9.76
C TYR A 120 9.94 5.78 -11.29
N ASN A 121 10.22 6.98 -11.81
CA ASN A 121 10.30 7.25 -13.25
C ASN A 121 11.34 6.37 -13.95
N LYS A 122 12.52 6.21 -13.35
CA LYS A 122 13.58 5.37 -13.89
C LYS A 122 13.17 3.88 -13.96
N VAL A 123 12.53 3.36 -12.92
CA VAL A 123 12.14 1.94 -12.86
C VAL A 123 10.96 1.64 -13.81
N ASN A 124 9.99 2.54 -13.89
CA ASN A 124 8.74 2.31 -14.63
C ASN A 124 8.73 2.91 -16.03
N GLY A 125 9.78 3.63 -16.44
CA GLY A 125 9.82 4.33 -17.73
C GLY A 125 8.76 5.44 -17.85
N THR A 126 8.37 6.03 -16.72
CA THR A 126 7.37 7.11 -16.66
C THR A 126 8.04 8.49 -16.67
N ASN A 127 7.23 9.54 -16.88
CA ASN A 127 7.66 10.94 -16.81
C ASN A 127 6.75 11.74 -15.88
N ILE A 128 6.60 11.25 -14.65
CA ILE A 128 5.78 11.86 -13.61
C ILE A 128 6.51 13.11 -13.10
N GLU A 129 5.82 14.24 -13.14
CA GLU A 129 6.35 15.49 -12.59
C GLU A 129 6.44 15.40 -11.06
N TYR A 130 7.40 16.11 -10.46
CA TYR A 130 7.58 16.22 -9.02
C TYR A 130 6.73 17.36 -8.44
#